data_AF-F2VG42-F1
#
_entry.id   AF-F2VG42-F1
#
_cell.length_a   1.000
_cell.length_b   1.000
_cell.length_c   1.000
_cell.angle_alpha   90.00
_cell.angle_beta   90.00
_cell.angle_gamma   90.00
#
_symmetry.space_group_name_H-M   'P 1'
#
loop_
_entity.id
_entity.type
_entity.pdbx_description
1 polymer ?
#
loop_
_entity_poly.entity_id
_entity_poly.type
_entity_poly.pdbx_seq_one_letter_code
_entity_poly.pdbx_strand_id
1 'polypeptide(L)' 'KYWCWCFWSLEVEVLDLLGAKEIGVRAWDETFNTQPEKLIWNVMGMMNNCWF' A
#
# COMPACT_ATOMS: atom_id res chain seq x y z
N LYS A 1 18.73 -6.29 8.38
CA LYS A 1 18.71 -4.84 8.09
C LYS A 1 18.38 -4.66 6.61
N TYR A 2 17.27 -4.00 6.31
CA TYR A 2 16.78 -3.77 4.95
C TYR A 2 16.76 -2.26 4.69
N TRP A 3 17.70 -1.79 3.87
CA TRP A 3 17.91 -0.36 3.61
C TRP A 3 17.46 0.09 2.22
N CYS A 4 17.07 -0.88 1.39
CA CYS A 4 16.54 -0.66 0.05
C CYS A 4 15.10 -1.15 0.00
N TRP A 5 14.34 -0.61 -0.94
CA TRP A 5 13.02 -1.14 -1.29
C TRP A 5 13.11 -2.57 -1.87
N CYS A 6 11.96 -3.22 -1.97
CA CYS A 6 11.80 -4.46 -2.71
C CYS A 6 10.80 -4.25 -3.85
N PHE A 7 10.96 -5.04 -4.91
CA PHE A 7 9.94 -5.19 -5.94
C PHE A 7 8.96 -6.28 -5.52
N TRP A 8 7.69 -6.10 -5.86
CA TRP A 8 6.65 -7.11 -5.67
C TRP A 8 5.80 -7.20 -6.94
N SER A 9 5.19 -8.37 -7.15
CA SER A 9 4.26 -8.62 -8.25
C SER A 9 3.20 -9.62 -7.79
N LEU A 10 1.97 -9.46 -8.31
CA LEU A 10 0.87 -10.39 -8.11
C LEU A 10 0.19 -10.61 -9.46
N GLU A 11 0.12 -11.86 -9.89
CA GLU A 11 -0.67 -12.24 -11.06
C GLU A 11 -2.14 -12.36 -10.65
N VAL A 12 -3.02 -11.71 -11.40
CA VAL A 12 -4.47 -11.70 -11.18
C VAL A 12 -5.18 -11.94 -12.51
N GLU A 13 -6.33 -12.61 -12.48
CA GLU A 13 -7.13 -12.83 -13.68
C GLU A 13 -7.66 -11.50 -14.21
N VAL A 14 -7.54 -11.29 -15.52
CA VAL A 14 -7.98 -10.02 -16.15
C VAL A 14 -9.48 -9.81 -15.97
N LEU A 15 -10.26 -10.88 -15.87
CA LEU A 15 -11.71 -10.80 -15.65
C LEU A 15 -12.05 -10.24 -14.26
N ASP A 16 -11.22 -10.48 -13.24
CA ASP A 16 -11.44 -9.93 -11.89
C ASP A 16 -11.25 -8.41 -11.88
N LEU A 17 -10.36 -7.91 -12.74
CA LEU A 17 -10.13 -6.47 -12.91
C LEU A 17 -11.33 -5.75 -13.55
N LEU A 18 -12.12 -6.43 -14.39
CA LEU A 18 -13.30 -5.83 -15.01
C LEU A 18 -14.39 -5.46 -13.99
N GLY A 19 -14.50 -6.22 -12.90
CA GLY A 19 -15.46 -5.98 -11.83
C GLY A 19 -14.92 -5.10 -10.69
N ALA A 20 -13.61 -4.87 -10.64
CA ALA A 20 -12.97 -4.09 -9.59
C ALA A 20 -13.25 -2.59 -9.76
N LYS A 21 -13.57 -1.92 -8.64
CA LYS A 21 -13.76 -0.46 -8.62
C LYS A 21 -12.43 0.29 -8.47
N GLU A 22 -11.49 -0.33 -7.76
CA GLU A 22 -10.19 0.22 -7.42
C GLU A 22 -9.22 -0.92 -7.13
N ILE A 23 -7.92 -0.60 -7.21
CA ILE A 23 -6.82 -1.47 -6.79
C ILE A 23 -6.10 -0.71 -5.69
N GLY A 24 -5.90 -1.36 -4.55
CA GLY A 24 -5.15 -0.79 -3.43
C GLY A 24 -4.00 -1.71 -3.04
N VAL A 25 -2.85 -1.12 -2.68
CA VAL A 25 -1.71 -1.84 -2.12
C VAL A 25 -1.40 -1.37 -0.70
N ARG A 26 -1.00 -2.31 0.16
CA ARG A 26 -0.44 -2.03 1.49
C ARG A 26 0.66 -3.02 1.86
N ALA A 27 1.59 -2.56 2.70
CA ALA A 27 2.70 -3.35 3.22
C ALA A 27 2.64 -3.50 4.75
N TRP A 28 3.39 -4.50 5.24
CA TRP A 28 3.72 -4.71 6.65
C TRP A 28 5.23 -4.80 6.83
N ASP A 29 5.72 -4.34 7.98
CA ASP A 29 7.11 -4.52 8.39
C ASP A 29 7.29 -5.73 9.34
N GLU A 30 8.55 -6.02 9.68
CA GLU A 30 8.93 -7.13 10.58
C GLU A 30 8.42 -6.96 12.02
N THR A 31 7.99 -5.74 12.39
CA THR A 31 7.42 -5.41 13.70
C THR A 31 5.90 -5.36 13.69
N PHE A 32 5.27 -5.83 12.61
CA PHE A 32 3.83 -5.85 12.40
C PHE A 32 3.16 -4.46 12.29
N ASN A 33 3.91 -3.39 11.98
CA ASN A 33 3.27 -2.13 11.59
C ASN A 33 2.67 -2.26 10.20
N THR A 34 1.56 -1.57 9.95
CA THR A 34 0.87 -1.54 8.66
C THR A 34 0.49 -0.13 8.25
N GLN A 35 0.24 0.04 6.95
CA GLN A 35 -0.26 1.28 6.38
C GLN A 35 -1.74 1.50 6.74
N PRO A 36 -2.14 2.72 7.17
CA PRO A 36 -3.53 3.05 7.46
C PRO A 36 -4.37 3.07 6.18
N GLU A 37 -5.66 2.72 6.29
CA GLU A 37 -6.58 2.77 5.14
C GLU A 37 -6.83 4.21 4.68
N LYS A 38 -6.95 5.15 5.62
CA LYS A 38 -7.29 6.55 5.34
C LYS A 38 -6.08 7.47 5.51
N LEU A 39 -6.08 8.56 4.76
CA LEU A 39 -5.14 9.67 4.91
C LEU A 39 -5.11 10.16 6.37
N ILE A 40 -3.92 10.13 6.97
CA ILE A 40 -3.65 10.83 8.21
C ILE A 40 -3.06 12.19 7.86
N TRP A 41 -3.85 13.24 8.02
CA TRP A 41 -3.46 14.59 7.66
C TRP A 41 -2.57 15.24 8.74
N ASN A 42 -1.63 16.07 8.31
CA ASN A 42 -0.90 17.00 9.17
C ASN A 42 -0.60 18.30 8.41
N VAL A 43 -0.29 19.37 9.15
CA VAL A 43 -0.06 20.73 8.63
C VAL A 43 0.99 20.76 7.51
N MET A 44 2.02 19.92 7.61
CA MET A 44 3.13 19.88 6.65
C MET A 44 2.87 18.95 5.46
N GLY A 45 1.78 18.16 5.48
CA GLY A 45 1.51 17.13 4.47
C GLY A 45 2.55 16.01 4.41
N MET A 46 3.31 15.79 5.49
CA MET A 46 4.45 14.87 5.51
C MET A 46 4.04 13.45 5.97
N MET A 47 4.86 12.45 5.64
CA MET A 47 4.71 11.06 6.13
C MET A 47 3.34 10.43 5.82
N ASN A 48 2.68 10.85 4.73
CA ASN A 48 1.51 10.14 4.27
C ASN A 48 1.92 8.78 3.68
N ASN A 49 1.44 7.71 4.29
CA ASN A 49 1.69 6.34 3.88
C ASN A 49 0.42 5.50 3.92
N CYS A 50 -0.77 6.09 3.72
CA CYS A 50 -1.99 5.30 3.61
C CYS A 50 -1.94 4.38 2.38
N TRP A 51 -2.96 3.53 2.22
CA TRP A 51 -3.05 2.66 1.05
C TRP A 51 -2.96 3.50 -0.23
N PHE A 52 -2.22 2.99 -1.22
CA PHE A 52 -2.07 3.61 -2.53
C PHE A 52 -2.92 2.85 -3.55
#